data_AF-A0A7G5LQU0-F1
#
_entry.id   AF-A0A7G5LQU0-F1
#
_cell.length_a   1.000
_cell.length_b   1.000
_cell.length_c   1.000
_cell.angle_alpha   90.00
_cell.angle_beta   90.00
_cell.angle_gamma   90.00
#
_symmetry.space_group_name_H-M   'P 1'
#
loop_
_entity.id
_entity.type
_entity.pdbx_description
1 polymer ?
#
loop_
_entity_poly.entity_id
_entity_poly.type
_entity_poly.pdbx_seq_one_letter_code
_entity_poly.pdbx_strand_id
1 'polypeptide(L)'
;MQKLLASVAGGSAALGLVLSLTSLSAAPLLLIFFIAGALTLIRFKKPLPIWVDGVLMVFGAYALIASLPAEGTMPGHHWLALISAWAFSWLFVEELSTAIRLGKLPHTGTGLVIPTIFGLALLIVWEVITRGAGVPPVLLPSPSAIAARMAAETYILTQDFIQTFIKSVLPGYAIGCLAGLLVAIAVDRSPFLKAGIMPIGNFMSALPIIGIAPIMVMWFGFDWQSKAAVVVAMTFFPMLINTVAGLNAASSIERDLMHTYAANYWQTLMKLRLPAAGPFIFNALKINSTLALIGAIVAEFFGTPVVGMGFRISTGVGRLAIDLVWAEIAVAAVAGSAFYGVIALIERGVTFWHPSVRGGRA
;
A
#
# COMPACT_ATOMS: atom_id res chain seq x y z
N MET A 1 1.59 -13.10 24.96
CA MET A 1 2.39 -12.27 24.03
C MET A 1 2.83 -10.98 24.71
N GLN A 2 1.93 -10.11 25.19
CA GLN A 2 2.26 -8.88 25.95
C GLN A 2 3.39 -9.01 27.00
N LYS A 3 3.35 -10.02 27.89
CA LYS A 3 4.42 -10.23 28.89
C LYS A 3 5.81 -10.48 28.26
N LEU A 4 5.85 -11.19 27.13
CA LEU A 4 7.09 -11.44 26.39
C LEU A 4 7.58 -10.15 25.76
N LEU A 5 6.73 -9.40 25.04
CA LEU A 5 7.10 -8.12 24.44
C LEU A 5 7.60 -7.12 25.49
N ALA A 6 6.95 -7.05 26.64
CA ALA A 6 7.35 -6.14 27.69
C ALA A 6 8.66 -6.56 28.37
N SER A 7 8.95 -7.87 28.44
CA SER A 7 10.27 -8.37 28.86
C SER A 7 11.37 -8.01 27.86
N VAL A 8 11.08 -8.08 26.55
CA VAL A 8 12.02 -7.70 25.49
C VAL A 8 12.25 -6.19 25.51
N ALA A 9 11.19 -5.38 25.59
CA ALA A 9 11.27 -3.92 25.61
C ALA A 9 12.06 -3.39 26.81
N GLY A 10 11.68 -3.79 28.03
CA GLY A 10 12.35 -3.36 29.25
C GLY A 10 13.72 -4.02 29.45
N GLY A 11 13.88 -5.28 29.05
CA GLY A 11 15.15 -6.01 29.14
C GLY A 11 16.22 -5.47 28.20
N SER A 12 15.87 -5.20 26.94
CA SER A 12 16.79 -4.54 25.99
C SER A 12 17.12 -3.11 26.44
N ALA A 13 16.18 -2.38 27.05
CA ALA A 13 16.47 -1.07 27.63
C ALA A 13 17.46 -1.14 28.81
N ALA A 14 17.29 -2.12 29.71
CA ALA A 14 18.21 -2.33 30.83
C ALA A 14 19.62 -2.73 30.37
N LEU A 15 19.72 -3.64 29.39
CA LEU A 15 21.00 -4.01 28.78
C LEU A 15 21.64 -2.81 28.06
N GLY A 16 20.83 -2.02 27.35
CA GLY A 16 21.27 -0.79 26.70
C GLY A 16 21.79 0.25 27.70
N LEU A 17 21.18 0.36 28.88
CA LEU A 17 21.65 1.21 29.97
C LEU A 17 23.04 0.78 30.45
N VAL A 18 23.23 -0.52 30.70
CA VAL A 18 24.53 -1.04 31.15
C VAL A 18 25.61 -0.75 30.09
N LEU A 19 25.32 -1.03 28.82
CA LEU A 19 26.26 -0.83 27.72
C LEU A 19 26.56 0.66 27.44
N SER A 20 25.59 1.55 27.67
CA SER A 20 25.78 3.00 27.50
C SER A 20 26.62 3.62 28.62
N LEU A 21 26.49 3.12 29.86
CA LEU A 21 27.30 3.56 30.99
C LEU A 21 28.77 3.12 30.86
N THR A 22 29.03 1.94 30.27
CA THR A 22 30.40 1.45 30.07
C THR A 22 31.13 2.14 28.93
N SER A 23 30.41 2.61 27.90
CA SER A 23 31.05 3.22 26.73
C SER A 23 31.33 4.73 26.87
N LEU A 24 30.83 5.40 27.92
CA LEU A 24 30.92 6.87 28.16
C LEU A 24 30.56 7.75 26.94
N SER A 25 29.87 7.19 25.95
CA SER A 25 29.60 7.81 24.66
C SER A 25 28.10 8.00 24.38
N ALA A 26 27.27 7.71 25.37
CA ALA A 26 25.82 7.66 25.18
C ALA A 26 25.20 9.07 25.21
N ALA A 27 24.37 9.33 24.21
CA ALA A 27 23.59 10.55 24.15
C ALA A 27 22.64 10.66 25.38
N PRO A 28 22.51 11.84 26.01
CA PRO A 28 21.66 12.02 27.20
C PRO A 28 20.22 11.55 27.01
N LEU A 29 19.66 11.74 25.81
CA LEU A 29 18.31 11.30 25.47
C LEU A 29 18.15 9.78 25.49
N LEU A 30 19.17 9.04 25.03
CA LEU A 30 19.14 7.56 25.07
C LEU A 30 19.28 7.04 26.48
N LEU A 31 20.09 7.69 27.34
CA LEU A 31 20.19 7.32 28.75
C LEU A 31 18.85 7.48 29.46
N ILE A 32 18.15 8.60 29.23
CA ILE A 32 16.79 8.82 29.77
C ILE A 32 15.84 7.73 29.27
N PHE A 33 15.91 7.40 27.97
CA PHE A 33 15.06 6.37 27.37
C PHE A 33 15.33 4.99 27.98
N PHE A 34 16.59 4.62 28.16
CA PHE A 34 16.97 3.35 28.77
C PHE A 34 16.55 3.24 30.23
N ILE A 35 16.73 4.30 31.03
CA ILE A 35 16.28 4.33 32.42
C ILE A 35 14.75 4.16 32.48
N ALA A 36 14.02 4.98 31.72
CA ALA A 36 12.56 4.93 31.71
C ALA A 36 12.04 3.57 31.19
N GLY A 37 12.66 3.02 30.15
CA GLY A 37 12.36 1.70 29.60
C GLY A 37 12.63 0.57 30.59
N ALA A 38 13.78 0.58 31.28
CA ALA A 38 14.12 -0.41 32.29
C ALA A 38 13.16 -0.36 33.50
N LEU A 39 12.77 0.84 33.94
CA LEU A 39 11.80 1.04 35.02
C LEU A 39 10.45 0.41 34.69
N THR A 40 10.09 0.27 33.41
CA THR A 40 8.83 -0.41 33.04
C THR A 40 8.77 -1.87 33.43
N LEU A 41 9.89 -2.53 33.75
CA LEU A 41 9.91 -3.91 34.26
C LEU A 41 9.16 -4.05 35.59
N ILE A 42 8.90 -2.93 36.30
CA ILE A 42 8.00 -2.93 37.47
C ILE A 42 6.59 -3.43 37.13
N ARG A 43 6.20 -3.43 35.84
CA ARG A 43 4.92 -3.95 35.35
C ARG A 43 4.63 -5.40 35.74
N PHE A 44 5.68 -6.20 35.96
CA PHE A 44 5.54 -7.59 36.42
C PHE A 44 5.08 -7.69 37.87
N LYS A 45 5.20 -6.59 38.65
CA LYS A 45 4.68 -6.48 40.02
C LYS A 45 3.42 -5.61 40.11
N LYS A 46 3.34 -4.53 39.32
CA LYS A 46 2.20 -3.59 39.32
C LYS A 46 1.80 -3.22 37.89
N PRO A 47 0.54 -3.41 37.45
CA PRO A 47 0.15 -3.08 36.09
C PRO A 47 0.39 -1.59 35.79
N LEU A 48 0.96 -1.30 34.63
CA LEU A 48 1.17 0.07 34.14
C LEU A 48 0.05 0.47 33.18
N PRO A 49 -0.25 1.77 33.06
CA PRO A 49 -1.20 2.26 32.07
C PRO A 49 -0.60 2.21 30.67
N ILE A 50 -1.43 1.90 29.67
CA ILE A 50 -1.07 1.81 28.24
C ILE A 50 -0.31 3.04 27.71
N TRP A 51 -0.60 4.22 28.26
CA TRP A 51 0.03 5.47 27.85
C TRP A 51 1.53 5.52 28.16
N VAL A 52 2.02 4.74 29.12
CA VAL A 52 3.46 4.64 29.40
C VAL A 52 4.18 4.06 28.18
N ASP A 53 3.62 3.01 27.58
CA ASP A 53 4.20 2.38 26.39
C ASP A 53 4.13 3.29 25.16
N GLY A 54 3.03 4.04 25.01
CA GLY A 54 2.90 5.05 23.96
C GLY A 54 3.91 6.19 24.10
N VAL A 55 4.13 6.70 25.33
CA VAL A 55 5.12 7.75 25.58
C VAL A 55 6.54 7.24 25.32
N LEU A 56 6.87 6.02 25.75
CA LEU A 56 8.18 5.42 25.51
C LEU A 56 8.43 5.10 24.04
N MET A 57 7.40 4.68 23.30
CA MET A 57 7.47 4.54 21.85
C MET A 57 7.86 5.87 21.19
N VAL A 58 7.14 6.95 21.47
CA VAL A 58 7.40 8.27 20.85
C VAL A 58 8.73 8.84 21.30
N PHE A 59 9.04 8.77 22.59
CA PHE A 59 10.30 9.28 23.13
C PHE A 59 11.49 8.48 22.63
N GLY A 60 11.39 7.14 22.59
CA GLY A 60 12.42 6.26 22.04
C GLY A 60 12.69 6.53 20.57
N ALA A 61 11.63 6.70 19.77
CA ALA A 61 11.74 7.11 18.36
C ALA A 61 12.49 8.45 18.21
N TYR A 62 12.11 9.46 18.97
CA TYR A 62 12.77 10.77 18.94
C TYR A 62 14.23 10.68 19.40
N ALA A 63 14.50 10.00 20.50
CA ALA A 63 15.84 9.84 21.05
C ALA A 63 16.76 9.10 20.07
N LEU A 64 16.27 8.07 19.39
CA LEU A 64 17.01 7.36 18.34
C LEU A 64 17.40 8.30 17.20
N ILE A 65 16.44 9.04 16.63
CA ILE A 65 16.70 9.94 15.50
C ILE A 65 17.65 11.08 15.90
N ALA A 66 17.43 11.69 17.07
CA ALA A 66 18.23 12.82 17.55
C ALA A 66 19.66 12.44 17.94
N SER A 67 19.92 11.15 18.20
CA SER A 67 21.24 10.62 18.57
C SER A 67 21.93 9.85 17.45
N LEU A 68 21.41 9.93 16.22
CA LEU A 68 22.05 9.33 15.05
C LEU A 68 23.41 10.00 14.80
N PRO A 69 24.50 9.21 14.66
CA PRO A 69 25.80 9.78 14.33
C PRO A 69 25.77 10.41 12.94
N ALA A 70 26.50 11.52 12.78
CA ALA A 70 26.69 12.15 11.47
C ALA A 70 27.61 11.32 10.57
N GLU A 71 28.63 10.69 11.16
CA GLU A 71 29.61 9.83 10.48
C GLU A 71 30.01 8.65 11.39
N GLY A 72 30.38 7.51 10.79
CA GLY A 72 30.89 6.33 11.52
C GLY A 72 29.84 5.28 11.87
N THR A 73 30.30 4.17 12.46
CA THR A 73 29.45 3.05 12.86
C THR A 73 28.76 3.32 14.19
N MET A 74 27.47 3.00 14.27
CA MET A 74 26.67 3.26 15.46
C MET A 74 27.12 2.40 16.65
N PRO A 75 27.27 2.98 17.86
CA PRO A 75 27.57 2.23 19.07
C PRO A 75 26.56 1.10 19.35
N GLY A 76 27.03 0.02 19.99
CA GLY A 76 26.20 -1.15 20.29
C GLY A 76 24.92 -0.85 21.08
N HIS A 77 24.94 0.17 21.94
CA HIS A 77 23.78 0.54 22.75
C HIS A 77 22.64 1.10 21.89
N HIS A 78 22.91 1.80 20.80
CA HIS A 78 21.85 2.28 19.91
C HIS A 78 21.03 1.17 19.25
N TRP A 79 21.64 0.02 18.93
CA TRP A 79 20.91 -1.15 18.44
C TRP A 79 19.95 -1.71 19.48
N LEU A 80 20.36 -1.70 20.76
CA LEU A 80 19.48 -2.06 21.87
C LEU A 80 18.36 -1.03 22.07
N ALA A 81 18.63 0.26 21.87
CA ALA A 81 17.58 1.29 21.86
C ALA A 81 16.58 1.06 20.72
N LEU A 82 17.05 0.68 19.53
CA LEU A 82 16.19 0.37 18.38
C LEU A 82 15.28 -0.83 18.68
N ILE A 83 15.85 -1.92 19.20
CA ILE A 83 15.08 -3.12 19.60
C ILE A 83 14.05 -2.76 20.67
N SER A 84 14.45 -1.96 21.66
CA SER A 84 13.56 -1.53 22.74
C SER A 84 12.42 -0.65 22.22
N ALA A 85 12.71 0.35 21.39
CA ALA A 85 11.71 1.24 20.81
C ALA A 85 10.74 0.49 19.88
N TRP A 86 11.24 -0.47 19.09
CA TRP A 86 10.40 -1.35 18.28
C TRP A 86 9.47 -2.22 19.14
N ALA A 87 10.02 -2.82 20.21
CA ALA A 87 9.23 -3.62 21.13
C ALA A 87 8.17 -2.80 21.88
N PHE A 88 8.47 -1.56 22.29
CA PHE A 88 7.48 -0.63 22.86
C PHE A 88 6.40 -0.24 21.85
N SER A 89 6.78 -0.01 20.58
CA SER A 89 5.83 0.25 19.50
C SER A 89 4.85 -0.91 19.32
N TRP A 90 5.37 -2.15 19.28
CA TRP A 90 4.56 -3.35 19.17
C TRP A 90 3.66 -3.52 20.39
N LEU A 91 4.22 -3.42 21.59
CA LEU A 91 3.47 -3.56 22.84
C LEU A 91 2.31 -2.55 22.91
N PHE A 92 2.56 -1.28 22.57
CA PHE A 92 1.53 -0.25 22.53
C PHE A 92 0.43 -0.58 21.52
N VAL A 93 0.78 -1.06 20.31
CA VAL A 93 -0.20 -1.49 19.30
C VAL A 93 -1.03 -2.69 19.77
N GLU A 94 -0.41 -3.67 20.43
CA GLU A 94 -1.12 -4.85 20.97
C GLU A 94 -2.08 -4.45 22.09
N GLU A 95 -1.65 -3.59 23.01
CA GLU A 95 -2.50 -3.08 24.10
C GLU A 95 -3.63 -2.21 23.57
N LEU A 96 -3.36 -1.37 22.56
CA LEU A 96 -4.37 -0.50 21.93
C LEU A 96 -5.43 -1.34 21.21
N SER A 97 -4.98 -2.32 20.43
CA SER A 97 -5.87 -3.29 19.76
C SER A 97 -6.73 -4.06 20.76
N THR A 98 -6.16 -4.48 21.89
CA THR A 98 -6.88 -5.17 22.96
C THR A 98 -7.89 -4.25 23.65
N ALA A 99 -7.52 -3.01 23.94
CA ALA A 99 -8.41 -2.03 24.57
C ALA A 99 -9.62 -1.70 23.68
N ILE A 100 -9.41 -1.59 22.37
CA ILE A 100 -10.48 -1.41 21.38
C ILE A 100 -11.39 -2.64 21.34
N ARG A 101 -10.83 -3.86 21.25
CA ARG A 101 -11.62 -5.12 21.27
C ARG A 101 -12.46 -5.29 22.52
N LEU A 102 -11.98 -4.81 23.67
CA LEU A 102 -12.69 -4.88 24.95
C LEU A 102 -13.68 -3.71 25.17
N GLY A 103 -13.89 -2.84 24.16
CA GLY A 103 -14.83 -1.72 24.25
C GLY A 103 -14.41 -0.58 25.19
N LYS A 104 -13.14 -0.54 25.63
CA LYS A 104 -12.61 0.51 26.51
C LYS A 104 -12.30 1.81 25.76
N LEU A 105 -12.13 1.74 24.45
CA LEU A 105 -11.87 2.86 23.55
C LEU A 105 -12.89 2.84 22.40
N PRO A 106 -13.31 4.01 21.89
CA PRO A 106 -14.25 4.08 20.78
C PRO A 106 -13.67 3.43 19.51
N HIS A 107 -14.49 2.66 18.80
CA HIS A 107 -14.13 2.09 17.50
C HIS A 107 -14.01 3.14 16.38
N THR A 108 -14.57 4.34 16.57
CA THR A 108 -14.59 5.40 15.55
C THR A 108 -13.23 6.08 15.46
N GLY A 109 -12.54 5.95 14.32
CA GLY A 109 -11.25 6.58 14.02
C GLY A 109 -10.00 5.77 14.41
N THR A 110 -10.14 4.77 15.28
CA THR A 110 -9.01 3.93 15.73
C THR A 110 -8.51 2.93 14.69
N GLY A 111 -9.30 2.64 13.64
CA GLY A 111 -8.93 1.72 12.56
C GLY A 111 -7.72 2.15 11.73
N LEU A 112 -7.41 3.46 11.66
CA LEU A 112 -6.23 3.96 10.96
C LEU A 112 -5.02 4.15 11.88
N VAL A 113 -5.25 4.37 13.18
CA VAL A 113 -4.18 4.64 14.16
C VAL A 113 -3.18 3.48 14.22
N ILE A 114 -3.66 2.24 14.25
CA ILE A 114 -2.80 1.05 14.31
C ILE A 114 -1.89 0.93 13.06
N PRO A 115 -2.44 0.93 11.82
CA PRO A 115 -1.61 0.96 10.61
C PRO A 115 -0.63 2.13 10.54
N THR A 116 -1.04 3.33 10.98
CA THR A 116 -0.18 4.52 10.97
C THR A 116 0.99 4.36 11.93
N ILE A 117 0.77 3.92 13.17
CA ILE A 117 1.84 3.68 14.14
C ILE A 117 2.81 2.63 13.61
N PHE A 118 2.30 1.52 13.07
CA PHE A 118 3.13 0.46 12.51
C PHE A 118 3.98 0.95 11.33
N GLY A 119 3.37 1.71 10.40
CA GLY A 119 4.09 2.30 9.27
C GLY A 119 5.17 3.29 9.70
N LEU A 120 4.88 4.17 10.66
CA LEU A 120 5.87 5.12 11.21
C LEU A 120 7.02 4.39 11.91
N ALA A 121 6.71 3.34 12.70
CA ALA A 121 7.74 2.53 13.34
C ALA A 121 8.67 1.88 12.31
N LEU A 122 8.14 1.37 11.18
CA LEU A 122 8.95 0.83 10.09
C LEU A 122 9.85 1.89 9.44
N LEU A 123 9.33 3.11 9.21
CA LEU A 123 10.14 4.21 8.67
C LEU A 123 11.28 4.61 9.61
N ILE A 124 11.02 4.63 10.93
CA ILE A 124 12.04 4.92 11.94
C ILE A 124 13.11 3.83 11.95
N VAL A 125 12.69 2.56 11.90
CA VAL A 125 13.64 1.43 11.82
C VAL A 125 14.50 1.54 10.56
N TRP A 126 13.90 1.86 9.41
CA TRP A 126 14.62 2.06 8.16
C TRP A 126 15.62 3.23 8.23
N GLU A 127 15.22 4.38 8.78
CA GLU A 127 16.09 5.55 8.99
C GLU A 127 17.29 5.19 9.89
N VAL A 128 17.04 4.51 11.02
CA VAL A 128 18.08 4.15 11.97
C VAL A 128 19.04 3.12 11.37
N ILE A 129 18.54 2.12 10.64
CA ILE A 129 19.39 1.11 9.99
C ILE A 129 20.27 1.76 8.91
N THR A 130 19.68 2.55 8.01
CA THR A 130 20.43 3.14 6.89
C THR A 130 21.53 4.07 7.38
N ARG A 131 21.23 4.96 8.33
CA ARG A 131 22.20 5.92 8.86
C ARG A 131 23.15 5.29 9.87
N GLY A 132 22.63 4.46 10.78
CA GLY A 132 23.42 3.83 11.85
C GLY A 132 24.38 2.74 11.37
N ALA A 133 23.99 1.95 10.37
CA ALA A 133 24.90 0.96 9.76
C ALA A 133 25.82 1.57 8.68
N GLY A 134 25.69 2.87 8.37
CA GLY A 134 26.46 3.51 7.30
C GLY A 134 26.17 2.92 5.93
N VAL A 135 24.91 2.57 5.66
CA VAL A 135 24.51 1.99 4.37
C VAL A 135 24.74 3.03 3.27
N PRO A 136 25.51 2.72 2.21
CA PRO A 136 25.71 3.62 1.10
C PRO A 136 24.38 4.11 0.51
N PRO A 137 24.15 5.42 0.35
CA PRO A 137 22.88 5.96 -0.16
C PRO A 137 22.49 5.45 -1.56
N VAL A 138 23.49 5.02 -2.35
CA VAL A 138 23.29 4.40 -3.66
C VAL A 138 22.62 3.01 -3.56
N LEU A 139 22.76 2.31 -2.43
CA LEU A 139 22.09 1.03 -2.19
C LEU A 139 20.70 1.26 -1.62
N LEU A 140 20.60 2.09 -0.59
CA LEU A 140 19.34 2.37 0.09
C LEU A 140 19.40 3.74 0.77
N PRO A 141 18.76 4.78 0.21
CA PRO A 141 18.70 6.09 0.83
C PRO A 141 17.82 6.03 2.08
N SER A 142 18.09 6.93 3.03
CA SER A 142 17.29 7.05 4.24
C SER A 142 15.92 7.70 3.92
N PRO A 143 14.84 7.35 4.65
CA PRO A 143 13.54 8.01 4.53
C PRO A 143 13.62 9.53 4.59
N SER A 144 14.48 10.09 5.46
CA SER A 144 14.71 11.53 5.54
C SER A 144 15.31 12.13 4.25
N ALA A 145 16.25 11.43 3.61
CA ALA A 145 16.83 11.86 2.34
C ALA A 145 15.79 11.82 1.20
N ILE A 146 14.94 10.79 1.16
CA ILE A 146 13.83 10.68 0.22
C ILE A 146 12.87 11.86 0.41
N ALA A 147 12.47 12.15 1.66
CA ALA A 147 11.57 13.26 1.98
C ALA A 147 12.18 14.63 1.61
N ALA A 148 13.47 14.84 1.90
CA ALA A 148 14.18 16.05 1.50
C ALA A 148 14.21 16.19 -0.03
N ARG A 149 14.44 15.09 -0.75
CA ARG A 149 14.43 15.10 -2.22
C ARG A 149 13.04 15.39 -2.79
N MET A 150 11.99 14.84 -2.19
CA MET A 150 10.61 15.14 -2.56
C MET A 150 10.26 16.63 -2.40
N ALA A 151 10.72 17.25 -1.30
CA ALA A 151 10.54 18.68 -1.07
C ALA A 151 11.36 19.54 -2.04
N ALA A 152 12.57 19.12 -2.38
CA ALA A 152 13.44 19.86 -3.30
C ALA A 152 12.96 19.78 -4.76
N GLU A 153 12.42 18.63 -5.18
CA GLU A 153 12.06 18.34 -6.58
C GLU A 153 10.55 18.27 -6.81
N THR A 154 9.76 18.98 -5.99
CA THR A 154 8.29 18.92 -6.06
C THR A 154 7.75 19.27 -7.45
N TYR A 155 8.37 20.21 -8.16
CA TYR A 155 7.97 20.55 -9.53
C TYR A 155 8.15 19.37 -10.49
N ILE A 156 9.31 18.72 -10.48
CA ILE A 156 9.62 17.57 -11.34
C ILE A 156 8.66 16.43 -11.03
N LEU A 157 8.52 16.07 -9.75
CA LEU A 157 7.63 15.00 -9.29
C LEU A 157 6.17 15.26 -9.67
N THR A 158 5.74 16.52 -9.65
CA THR A 158 4.38 16.89 -10.07
C THR A 158 4.18 16.71 -11.58
N GLN A 159 5.16 17.11 -12.40
CA GLN A 159 5.08 16.92 -13.86
C GLN A 159 5.08 15.43 -14.21
N ASP A 160 5.94 14.65 -13.55
CA ASP A 160 6.03 13.21 -13.73
C ASP A 160 4.73 12.52 -13.28
N PHE A 161 4.15 12.95 -12.16
CA PHE A 161 2.82 12.51 -11.73
C PHE A 161 1.72 12.83 -12.75
N ILE A 162 1.69 14.05 -13.29
CA ILE A 162 0.68 14.45 -14.29
C ILE A 162 0.82 13.59 -15.56
N GLN A 163 2.03 13.38 -16.05
CA GLN A 163 2.26 12.58 -17.26
C GLN A 163 1.85 11.13 -17.07
N THR A 164 2.32 10.49 -16.01
CA THR A 164 2.08 9.06 -15.80
C THR A 164 0.67 8.82 -15.29
N PHE A 165 0.25 9.48 -14.22
CA PHE A 165 -1.03 9.19 -13.57
C PHE A 165 -2.21 9.85 -14.29
N ILE A 166 -2.17 11.16 -14.47
CA ILE A 166 -3.34 11.91 -14.99
C ILE A 166 -3.56 11.64 -16.47
N LYS A 167 -2.50 11.70 -17.30
CA LYS A 167 -2.64 11.50 -18.75
C LYS A 167 -2.68 10.03 -19.14
N SER A 168 -1.88 9.16 -18.54
CA SER A 168 -1.77 7.76 -18.99
C SER A 168 -2.69 6.82 -18.21
N VAL A 169 -2.59 6.81 -16.88
CA VAL A 169 -3.32 5.86 -16.02
C VAL A 169 -4.82 6.10 -16.06
N LEU A 170 -5.30 7.32 -15.80
CA LEU A 170 -6.76 7.56 -15.69
C LEU A 170 -7.52 7.23 -16.99
N PRO A 171 -7.13 7.71 -18.19
CA PRO A 171 -7.84 7.40 -19.42
C PRO A 171 -7.71 5.93 -19.78
N GLY A 172 -6.51 5.36 -19.67
CA GLY A 172 -6.28 3.94 -19.98
C GLY A 172 -7.08 3.02 -19.08
N TYR A 173 -7.14 3.31 -17.78
CA TYR A 173 -7.92 2.57 -16.80
C TYR A 173 -9.41 2.66 -17.11
N ALA A 174 -9.92 3.86 -17.39
CA ALA A 174 -11.33 4.07 -17.70
C ALA A 174 -11.73 3.30 -18.98
N ILE A 175 -10.94 3.42 -20.04
CA ILE A 175 -11.19 2.75 -21.33
C ILE A 175 -11.11 1.23 -21.18
N GLY A 176 -10.05 0.71 -20.53
CA GLY A 176 -9.86 -0.73 -20.36
C GLY A 176 -10.91 -1.38 -19.48
N CYS A 177 -11.26 -0.74 -18.36
CA CYS A 177 -12.34 -1.21 -17.50
C CYS A 177 -13.70 -1.15 -18.22
N LEU A 178 -14.01 -0.06 -18.91
CA LEU A 178 -15.28 0.07 -19.62
C LEU A 178 -15.39 -0.96 -20.75
N ALA A 179 -14.32 -1.13 -21.54
CA ALA A 179 -14.27 -2.13 -22.61
C ALA A 179 -14.43 -3.56 -22.04
N GLY A 180 -13.71 -3.90 -20.96
CA GLY A 180 -13.83 -5.20 -20.32
C GLY A 180 -15.24 -5.48 -19.79
N LEU A 181 -15.88 -4.47 -19.18
CA LEU A 181 -17.26 -4.56 -18.69
C LEU A 181 -18.26 -4.77 -19.83
N LEU A 182 -18.15 -4.00 -20.91
CA LEU A 182 -19.04 -4.11 -22.07
C LEU A 182 -18.89 -5.45 -22.78
N VAL A 183 -17.66 -5.93 -22.97
CA VAL A 183 -17.40 -7.25 -23.55
C VAL A 183 -17.90 -8.35 -22.63
N ALA A 184 -17.80 -8.22 -21.31
CA ALA A 184 -18.35 -9.19 -20.37
C ALA A 184 -19.87 -9.33 -20.50
N ILE A 185 -20.60 -8.22 -20.66
CA ILE A 185 -22.04 -8.23 -20.90
C ILE A 185 -22.38 -8.88 -22.24
N ALA A 186 -21.58 -8.62 -23.29
CA ALA A 186 -21.76 -9.27 -24.59
C ALA A 186 -21.50 -10.80 -24.52
N VAL A 187 -20.43 -11.19 -23.82
CA VAL A 187 -20.05 -12.60 -23.57
C VAL A 187 -21.15 -13.33 -22.79
N ASP A 188 -21.74 -12.67 -21.80
CA ASP A 188 -22.80 -13.24 -20.99
C ASP A 188 -24.03 -13.63 -21.81
N ARG A 189 -24.35 -12.86 -22.86
CA ARG A 189 -25.49 -13.12 -23.73
C ARG A 189 -25.25 -14.29 -24.70
N SER A 190 -24.01 -14.60 -25.05
CA SER A 190 -23.67 -15.57 -26.10
C SER A 190 -22.84 -16.73 -25.56
N PRO A 191 -23.40 -17.95 -25.49
CA PRO A 191 -22.65 -19.15 -25.08
C PRO A 191 -21.40 -19.40 -25.94
N PHE A 192 -21.45 -19.05 -27.23
CA PHE A 192 -20.31 -19.13 -28.14
C PHE A 192 -19.19 -18.16 -27.73
N LEU A 193 -19.51 -16.90 -27.47
CA LEU A 193 -18.52 -15.93 -26.99
C LEU A 193 -17.95 -16.33 -25.63
N LYS A 194 -18.77 -16.87 -24.74
CA LYS A 194 -18.32 -17.37 -23.43
C LYS A 194 -17.33 -18.53 -23.58
N ALA A 195 -17.62 -19.50 -24.45
CA ALA A 195 -16.73 -20.63 -24.69
C ALA A 195 -15.41 -20.21 -25.35
N GLY A 196 -15.43 -19.23 -26.26
CA GLY A 196 -14.23 -18.77 -26.97
C GLY A 196 -13.37 -17.76 -26.20
N ILE A 197 -13.99 -16.75 -25.58
CA ILE A 197 -13.29 -15.61 -24.96
C ILE A 197 -12.74 -15.98 -23.58
N MET A 198 -13.44 -16.82 -22.79
CA MET A 198 -12.98 -17.13 -21.43
C MET A 198 -11.59 -17.82 -21.39
N PRO A 199 -11.29 -18.84 -22.21
CA PRO A 199 -9.96 -19.42 -22.27
C PRO A 199 -8.89 -18.42 -22.71
N ILE A 200 -9.21 -17.59 -23.72
CA ILE A 200 -8.30 -16.54 -24.22
C ILE A 200 -8.03 -15.52 -23.12
N GLY A 201 -9.04 -15.08 -22.38
CA GLY A 201 -8.87 -14.12 -21.29
C GLY A 201 -7.95 -14.64 -20.19
N ASN A 202 -8.09 -15.90 -19.81
CA ASN A 202 -7.21 -16.55 -18.85
C ASN A 202 -5.76 -16.64 -19.37
N PHE A 203 -5.59 -17.00 -20.64
CA PHE A 203 -4.27 -17.03 -21.29
C PHE A 203 -3.62 -15.64 -21.36
N MET A 204 -4.36 -14.63 -21.80
CA MET A 204 -3.88 -13.25 -21.93
C MET A 204 -3.49 -12.66 -20.57
N SER A 205 -4.18 -13.05 -19.49
CA SER A 205 -3.83 -12.64 -18.12
C SER A 205 -2.50 -13.23 -17.65
N ALA A 206 -2.02 -14.31 -18.27
CA ALA A 206 -0.74 -14.94 -17.98
C ALA A 206 0.41 -14.43 -18.86
N LEU A 207 0.11 -13.70 -19.94
CA LEU A 207 1.16 -13.17 -20.82
C LEU A 207 1.97 -12.09 -20.11
N PRO A 208 3.30 -12.01 -20.35
CA PRO A 208 4.13 -10.95 -19.82
C PRO A 208 3.83 -9.62 -20.53
N ILE A 209 2.87 -8.86 -19.99
CA ILE A 209 2.39 -7.60 -20.57
C ILE A 209 3.52 -6.55 -20.67
N ILE A 210 4.60 -6.71 -19.90
CA ILE A 210 5.81 -5.89 -20.03
C ILE A 210 6.34 -5.89 -21.47
N GLY A 211 6.26 -7.04 -22.16
CA GLY A 211 6.77 -7.19 -23.53
C GLY A 211 5.95 -6.49 -24.61
N ILE A 212 4.69 -6.07 -24.34
CA ILE A 212 3.88 -5.36 -25.34
C ILE A 212 4.16 -3.86 -25.38
N ALA A 213 4.84 -3.29 -24.37
CA ALA A 213 5.08 -1.86 -24.29
C ALA A 213 5.83 -1.29 -25.53
N PRO A 214 6.92 -1.89 -26.04
CA PRO A 214 7.57 -1.43 -27.27
C PRO A 214 6.63 -1.42 -28.49
N ILE A 215 5.74 -2.40 -28.59
CA ILE A 215 4.77 -2.51 -29.69
C ILE A 215 3.75 -1.38 -29.59
N MET A 216 3.26 -1.10 -28.38
CA MET A 216 2.34 0.02 -28.15
C MET A 216 2.99 1.37 -28.43
N VAL A 217 4.28 1.55 -28.11
CA VAL A 217 5.05 2.75 -28.48
C VAL A 217 5.18 2.86 -30.00
N MET A 218 5.45 1.77 -30.70
CA MET A 218 5.51 1.77 -32.16
C MET A 218 4.16 2.13 -32.81
N TRP A 219 3.04 1.69 -32.24
CA TRP A 219 1.70 1.93 -32.79
C TRP A 219 1.12 3.30 -32.44
N PHE A 220 1.28 3.74 -31.19
CA PHE A 220 0.62 4.93 -30.65
C PHE A 220 1.60 6.10 -30.39
N GLY A 221 2.88 5.91 -30.67
CA GLY A 221 3.93 6.91 -30.51
C GLY A 221 4.51 7.00 -29.10
N PHE A 222 5.44 7.94 -28.92
CA PHE A 222 6.23 8.07 -27.69
C PHE A 222 5.50 8.77 -26.53
N ASP A 223 4.39 9.47 -26.75
CA ASP A 223 3.72 10.20 -25.68
C ASP A 223 2.78 9.28 -24.86
N TRP A 224 1.88 9.85 -24.05
CA TRP A 224 1.03 9.17 -23.08
C TRP A 224 0.07 8.13 -23.69
N GLN A 225 -0.28 8.26 -24.98
CA GLN A 225 -1.24 7.39 -25.67
C GLN A 225 -0.78 5.93 -25.68
N SER A 226 0.51 5.66 -25.91
CA SER A 226 1.04 4.30 -25.87
C SER A 226 1.01 3.70 -24.47
N LYS A 227 1.16 4.53 -23.42
CA LYS A 227 1.15 4.08 -22.01
C LYS A 227 -0.29 3.77 -21.63
N ALA A 228 -1.23 4.64 -22.00
CA ALA A 228 -2.65 4.38 -21.87
C ALA A 228 -3.06 3.09 -22.60
N ALA A 229 -2.53 2.81 -23.79
CA ALA A 229 -2.81 1.56 -24.51
C ALA A 229 -2.31 0.31 -23.75
N VAL A 230 -1.13 0.37 -23.14
CA VAL A 230 -0.65 -0.71 -22.25
C VAL A 230 -1.59 -0.86 -21.04
N VAL A 231 -2.00 0.24 -20.42
CA VAL A 231 -2.96 0.22 -19.30
C VAL A 231 -4.30 -0.40 -19.71
N VAL A 232 -4.82 -0.08 -20.90
CA VAL A 232 -6.04 -0.68 -21.45
C VAL A 232 -5.89 -2.20 -21.52
N ALA A 233 -4.79 -2.69 -22.11
CA ALA A 233 -4.54 -4.13 -22.23
C ALA A 233 -4.44 -4.82 -20.86
N MET A 234 -3.79 -4.18 -19.88
CA MET A 234 -3.64 -4.72 -18.52
C MET A 234 -4.95 -4.77 -17.73
N THR A 235 -5.82 -3.80 -17.93
CA THR A 235 -7.06 -3.66 -17.13
C THR A 235 -8.27 -4.34 -17.77
N PHE A 236 -8.23 -4.56 -19.08
CA PHE A 236 -9.32 -5.18 -19.84
C PHE A 236 -9.66 -6.60 -19.34
N PHE A 237 -8.68 -7.50 -19.27
CA PHE A 237 -8.92 -8.90 -18.95
C PHE A 237 -9.35 -9.16 -17.51
N PRO A 238 -8.72 -8.57 -16.47
CA PRO A 238 -9.21 -8.73 -15.10
C PRO A 238 -10.65 -8.22 -14.94
N MET A 239 -11.01 -7.12 -15.61
CA MET A 239 -12.38 -6.59 -15.60
C MET A 239 -13.37 -7.55 -16.27
N LEU A 240 -13.02 -8.04 -17.46
CA LEU A 240 -13.82 -9.00 -18.21
C LEU A 240 -14.11 -10.26 -17.39
N ILE A 241 -13.06 -10.90 -16.85
CA ILE A 241 -13.17 -12.18 -16.13
C ILE A 241 -13.99 -12.02 -14.85
N ASN A 242 -13.70 -10.99 -14.04
CA ASN A 242 -14.44 -10.75 -12.79
C ASN A 242 -15.90 -10.38 -13.05
N THR A 243 -16.19 -9.58 -14.09
CA THR A 243 -17.57 -9.23 -14.43
C THR A 243 -18.34 -10.46 -14.89
N VAL A 244 -17.77 -11.31 -15.77
CA VAL A 244 -18.44 -12.55 -16.19
C VAL A 244 -18.69 -13.47 -14.99
N ALA A 245 -17.74 -13.59 -14.07
CA ALA A 245 -17.93 -14.36 -12.83
C ALA A 245 -19.08 -13.77 -11.98
N GLY A 246 -19.08 -12.45 -11.77
CA GLY A 246 -20.09 -11.74 -10.99
C GLY A 246 -21.50 -11.82 -11.57
N LEU A 247 -21.64 -11.74 -12.90
CA LEU A 247 -22.95 -11.88 -13.58
C LEU A 247 -23.57 -13.27 -13.35
N ASN A 248 -22.76 -14.27 -12.99
CA ASN A 248 -23.21 -15.62 -12.66
C ASN A 248 -23.33 -15.88 -11.14
N ALA A 249 -23.12 -14.87 -10.30
CA ALA A 249 -23.14 -15.02 -8.84
C ALA A 249 -24.57 -15.12 -8.25
N ALA A 250 -25.59 -14.64 -8.96
CA ALA A 250 -26.98 -14.74 -8.50
C ALA A 250 -27.42 -16.21 -8.38
N SER A 251 -28.08 -16.52 -7.27
CA SER A 251 -28.58 -17.86 -6.96
C SER A 251 -29.62 -18.33 -8.00
N SER A 252 -29.89 -19.64 -8.03
CA SER A 252 -30.96 -20.19 -8.88
C SER A 252 -32.32 -19.61 -8.49
N ILE A 253 -32.63 -19.51 -7.18
CA ILE A 253 -33.92 -19.03 -6.70
C ILE A 253 -34.21 -17.57 -7.08
N GLU A 254 -33.20 -16.69 -7.05
CA GLU A 254 -33.34 -15.30 -7.49
C GLU A 254 -33.61 -15.22 -9.00
N ARG A 255 -32.99 -16.09 -9.79
CA ARG A 255 -33.23 -16.17 -11.24
C ARG A 255 -34.61 -16.73 -11.55
N ASP A 256 -35.05 -17.76 -10.82
CA ASP A 256 -36.39 -18.33 -10.95
C ASP A 256 -37.47 -17.30 -10.63
N LEU A 257 -37.27 -16.44 -9.62
CA LEU A 257 -38.15 -15.32 -9.32
C LEU A 257 -38.29 -14.37 -10.52
N MET A 258 -37.19 -14.00 -11.17
CA MET A 258 -37.23 -13.16 -12.37
C MET A 258 -38.00 -13.85 -13.52
N HIS A 259 -37.87 -15.17 -13.65
CA HIS A 259 -38.66 -15.95 -14.61
C HIS A 259 -40.16 -15.91 -14.28
N THR A 260 -40.57 -16.00 -13.00
CA THR A 260 -41.99 -15.90 -12.62
C THR A 260 -42.60 -14.53 -12.94
N TYR A 261 -41.80 -13.46 -12.89
CA TYR A 261 -42.21 -12.12 -13.32
C TYR A 261 -42.15 -11.90 -14.84
N ALA A 262 -41.90 -12.95 -15.62
CA ALA A 262 -41.70 -12.86 -17.07
C ALA A 262 -40.65 -11.80 -17.46
N ALA A 263 -39.63 -11.63 -16.62
CA ALA A 263 -38.62 -10.60 -16.84
C ALA A 263 -37.73 -10.98 -18.05
N ASN A 264 -37.58 -10.02 -18.97
CA ASN A 264 -36.70 -10.18 -20.12
C ASN A 264 -35.22 -10.07 -19.71
N TYR A 265 -34.31 -10.41 -20.62
CA TYR A 265 -32.86 -10.39 -20.36
C TYR A 265 -32.36 -9.07 -19.76
N TRP A 266 -32.80 -7.92 -20.30
CA TRP A 266 -32.33 -6.61 -19.84
C TRP A 266 -32.88 -6.25 -18.46
N GLN A 267 -34.13 -6.65 -18.17
CA GLN A 267 -34.71 -6.52 -16.83
C GLN A 267 -33.95 -7.37 -15.83
N THR A 268 -33.65 -8.63 -16.16
CA THR A 268 -32.86 -9.54 -15.31
C THR A 268 -31.43 -9.04 -15.14
N LEU A 269 -30.80 -8.53 -16.20
CA LEU A 269 -29.46 -7.97 -16.15
C LEU A 269 -29.39 -6.75 -15.22
N MET A 270 -30.25 -5.75 -15.45
CA MET A 270 -30.20 -4.48 -14.72
C MET A 270 -30.72 -4.58 -13.28
N LYS A 271 -31.75 -5.41 -13.04
CA LYS A 271 -32.40 -5.48 -11.72
C LYS A 271 -31.84 -6.57 -10.80
N LEU A 272 -31.20 -7.60 -11.34
CA LEU A 272 -30.67 -8.72 -10.56
C LEU A 272 -29.17 -8.90 -10.76
N ARG A 273 -28.73 -9.15 -11.99
CA ARG A 273 -27.37 -9.68 -12.24
C ARG A 273 -26.27 -8.64 -12.08
N LEU A 274 -26.46 -7.41 -12.57
CA LEU A 274 -25.50 -6.31 -12.37
C LEU A 274 -25.39 -5.90 -10.90
N PRO A 275 -26.49 -5.71 -10.15
CA PRO A 275 -26.42 -5.49 -8.70
C PRO A 275 -25.71 -6.62 -7.95
N ALA A 276 -25.97 -7.88 -8.30
CA ALA A 276 -25.28 -9.04 -7.71
C ALA A 276 -23.79 -9.11 -8.12
N ALA A 277 -23.45 -8.69 -9.33
CA ALA A 277 -22.07 -8.62 -9.82
C ALA A 277 -21.26 -7.45 -9.24
N GLY A 278 -21.93 -6.48 -8.59
CA GLY A 278 -21.31 -5.26 -8.06
C GLY A 278 -20.00 -5.50 -7.30
N PRO A 279 -19.95 -6.38 -6.27
CA PRO A 279 -18.73 -6.68 -5.53
C PRO A 279 -17.59 -7.22 -6.41
N PHE A 280 -17.89 -8.01 -7.44
CA PHE A 280 -16.90 -8.54 -8.38
C PHE A 280 -16.36 -7.46 -9.32
N ILE A 281 -17.24 -6.58 -9.81
CA ILE A 281 -16.84 -5.43 -10.63
C ILE A 281 -15.94 -4.50 -9.82
N PHE A 282 -16.29 -4.18 -8.57
CA PHE A 282 -15.45 -3.36 -7.69
C PHE A 282 -14.14 -4.06 -7.32
N ASN A 283 -14.15 -5.38 -7.13
CA ASN A 283 -12.91 -6.13 -6.96
C ASN A 283 -11.97 -5.96 -8.16
N ALA A 284 -12.51 -6.05 -9.38
CA ALA A 284 -11.73 -5.81 -10.59
C ALA A 284 -11.25 -4.37 -10.71
N LEU A 285 -12.09 -3.37 -10.38
CA LEU A 285 -11.70 -1.97 -10.37
C LEU A 285 -10.52 -1.71 -9.41
N LYS A 286 -10.53 -2.33 -8.22
CA LYS A 286 -9.46 -2.24 -7.22
C LYS A 286 -8.17 -2.92 -7.65
N ILE A 287 -8.26 -4.08 -8.29
CA ILE A 287 -7.07 -4.77 -8.87
C ILE A 287 -6.49 -3.94 -10.01
N ASN A 288 -7.36 -3.42 -10.88
CA ASN A 288 -6.97 -2.63 -12.03
C ASN A 288 -6.34 -1.29 -11.63
N SER A 289 -6.69 -0.70 -10.48
CA SER A 289 -6.15 0.60 -10.08
C SER A 289 -4.66 0.53 -9.80
N THR A 290 -4.19 -0.59 -9.25
CA THR A 290 -2.76 -0.83 -9.00
C THR A 290 -2.05 -1.31 -10.27
N LEU A 291 -2.66 -2.22 -11.04
CA LEU A 291 -2.10 -2.70 -12.31
C LEU A 291 -1.92 -1.57 -13.33
N ALA A 292 -2.84 -0.62 -13.39
CA ALA A 292 -2.76 0.51 -14.32
C ALA A 292 -1.52 1.37 -14.05
N LEU A 293 -1.22 1.67 -12.79
CA LEU A 293 -0.03 2.44 -12.44
C LEU A 293 1.26 1.68 -12.78
N ILE A 294 1.32 0.39 -12.44
CA ILE A 294 2.45 -0.47 -12.79
C ILE A 294 2.64 -0.50 -14.31
N GLY A 295 1.55 -0.66 -15.07
CA GLY A 295 1.56 -0.70 -16.53
C GLY A 295 2.07 0.57 -17.16
N ALA A 296 1.61 1.73 -16.69
CA ALA A 296 2.07 3.03 -17.18
C ALA A 296 3.56 3.24 -16.89
N ILE A 297 4.01 2.99 -15.66
CA ILE A 297 5.42 3.14 -15.26
C ILE A 297 6.32 2.25 -16.11
N VAL A 298 5.96 0.96 -16.28
CA VAL A 298 6.75 0.04 -17.10
C VAL A 298 6.74 0.45 -18.56
N ALA A 299 5.60 0.91 -19.10
CA ALA A 299 5.51 1.36 -20.48
C ALA A 299 6.40 2.59 -20.76
N GLU A 300 6.60 3.47 -19.78
CA GLU A 300 7.49 4.61 -19.89
C GLU A 300 8.98 4.22 -20.04
N PHE A 301 9.40 3.03 -19.58
CA PHE A 301 10.78 2.58 -19.74
C PHE A 301 11.15 2.33 -21.21
N PHE A 302 10.15 2.04 -22.05
CA PHE A 302 10.34 1.73 -23.47
C PHE A 302 10.22 2.96 -24.38
N GLY A 303 10.15 4.15 -23.78
CA GLY A 303 10.17 5.41 -24.49
C GLY A 303 9.01 6.28 -24.07
N THR A 304 9.30 7.46 -23.55
CA THR A 304 8.35 8.52 -23.17
C THR A 304 9.04 9.87 -23.40
N PRO A 305 8.35 11.02 -23.41
CA PRO A 305 9.03 12.31 -23.42
C PRO A 305 9.92 12.44 -22.17
N VAL A 306 10.69 13.53 -22.02
CA VAL A 306 11.64 13.73 -20.90
C VAL A 306 10.92 14.00 -19.54
N VAL A 307 9.78 13.35 -19.32
CA VAL A 307 8.83 13.47 -18.21
C VAL A 307 8.05 12.15 -18.04
N GLY A 308 7.74 11.82 -16.80
CA GLY A 308 7.05 10.60 -16.37
C GLY A 308 7.77 9.93 -15.20
N MET A 309 7.02 9.33 -14.28
CA MET A 309 7.57 8.65 -13.11
C MET A 309 8.48 7.49 -13.53
N GLY A 310 8.09 6.68 -14.52
CA GLY A 310 8.92 5.60 -15.05
C GLY A 310 10.14 6.08 -15.83
N PHE A 311 10.02 7.22 -16.53
CA PHE A 311 11.17 7.89 -17.12
C PHE A 311 12.19 8.32 -16.07
N ARG A 312 11.74 8.97 -15.02
CA ARG A 312 12.61 9.51 -13.98
C ARG A 312 13.25 8.40 -13.15
N ILE A 313 12.53 7.32 -12.89
CA ILE A 313 13.08 6.11 -12.28
C ILE A 313 14.19 5.52 -13.16
N SER A 314 13.92 5.22 -14.43
CA SER A 314 14.89 4.57 -15.32
C SER A 314 16.15 5.42 -15.55
N THR A 315 15.99 6.72 -15.80
CA THR A 315 17.12 7.64 -15.99
C THR A 315 17.84 7.99 -14.68
N GLY A 316 17.12 8.03 -13.56
CA GLY A 316 17.68 8.29 -12.23
C GLY A 316 18.63 7.19 -11.77
N VAL A 317 18.29 5.91 -12.05
CA VAL A 317 19.21 4.78 -11.81
C VAL A 317 20.51 4.96 -12.59
N GLY A 318 20.43 5.31 -13.88
CA GLY A 318 21.61 5.54 -14.71
C GLY A 318 22.50 6.70 -14.25
N ARG A 319 21.93 7.68 -13.54
CA ARG A 319 22.65 8.83 -12.96
C ARG A 319 23.07 8.64 -11.50
N LEU A 320 22.78 7.46 -10.92
CA LEU A 320 22.97 7.17 -9.49
C LEU A 320 22.24 8.17 -8.56
N ALA A 321 21.19 8.84 -9.06
CA ALA A 321 20.32 9.72 -8.27
C ALA A 321 19.25 8.88 -7.56
N ILE A 322 19.71 7.97 -6.69
CA ILE A 322 18.88 6.92 -6.09
C ILE A 322 17.84 7.50 -5.12
N ASP A 323 18.17 8.57 -4.43
CA ASP A 323 17.23 9.37 -3.64
C ASP A 323 16.03 9.85 -4.46
N LEU A 324 16.24 10.35 -5.68
CA LEU A 324 15.17 10.76 -6.60
C LEU A 324 14.37 9.56 -7.11
N VAL A 325 15.03 8.43 -7.39
CA VAL A 325 14.34 7.19 -7.79
C VAL A 325 13.39 6.74 -6.68
N TRP A 326 13.82 6.74 -5.43
CA TRP A 326 12.96 6.39 -4.30
C TRP A 326 11.87 7.43 -4.03
N ALA A 327 12.12 8.71 -4.31
CA ALA A 327 11.09 9.76 -4.26
C ALA A 327 9.97 9.49 -5.29
N GLU A 328 10.32 9.14 -6.53
CA GLU A 328 9.35 8.76 -7.56
C GLU A 328 8.55 7.51 -7.18
N ILE A 329 9.23 6.48 -6.65
CA ILE A 329 8.57 5.27 -6.15
C ILE A 329 7.61 5.61 -5.01
N ALA A 330 7.99 6.51 -4.09
CA ALA A 330 7.13 6.94 -3.00
C ALA A 330 5.89 7.69 -3.51
N VAL A 331 6.05 8.62 -4.47
CA VAL A 331 4.94 9.33 -5.12
C VAL A 331 4.00 8.34 -5.82
N ALA A 332 4.56 7.39 -6.59
CA ALA A 332 3.79 6.33 -7.24
C ALA A 332 3.03 5.47 -6.21
N ALA A 333 3.69 5.05 -5.13
CA ALA A 333 3.06 4.23 -4.07
C ALA A 333 1.89 4.98 -3.40
N VAL A 334 2.06 6.27 -3.12
CA VAL A 334 0.99 7.12 -2.56
C VAL A 334 -0.15 7.28 -3.56
N ALA A 335 0.14 7.57 -4.83
CA ALA A 335 -0.85 7.71 -5.89
C ALA A 335 -1.67 6.43 -6.10
N GLY A 336 -1.02 5.28 -6.22
CA GLY A 336 -1.68 3.99 -6.40
C GLY A 336 -2.51 3.58 -5.18
N SER A 337 -2.00 3.82 -3.97
CA SER A 337 -2.73 3.54 -2.73
C SER A 337 -3.94 4.45 -2.56
N ALA A 338 -3.80 5.74 -2.87
CA ALA A 338 -4.90 6.69 -2.86
C ALA A 338 -5.97 6.30 -3.89
N PHE A 339 -5.56 5.91 -5.10
CA PHE A 339 -6.49 5.50 -6.14
C PHE A 339 -7.27 4.24 -5.74
N TYR A 340 -6.59 3.20 -5.24
CA TYR A 340 -7.25 2.03 -4.66
C TYR A 340 -8.22 2.43 -3.54
N GLY A 341 -7.79 3.30 -2.62
CA GLY A 341 -8.59 3.79 -1.50
C GLY A 341 -9.87 4.49 -1.96
N VAL A 342 -9.78 5.34 -2.98
CA VAL A 342 -10.95 6.00 -3.60
C VAL A 342 -11.93 4.96 -4.13
N ILE A 343 -11.47 3.95 -4.88
CA ILE A 343 -12.35 2.88 -5.40
C ILE A 343 -12.99 2.09 -4.25
N ALA A 344 -12.23 1.75 -3.20
CA ALA A 344 -12.74 1.03 -2.04
C ALA A 344 -13.78 1.84 -1.24
N LEU A 345 -13.62 3.17 -1.17
CA LEU A 345 -14.61 4.06 -0.55
C LEU A 345 -15.90 4.13 -1.39
N ILE A 346 -15.78 4.21 -2.71
CA ILE A 346 -16.92 4.16 -3.63
C ILE A 346 -17.64 2.81 -3.50
N GLU A 347 -16.91 1.69 -3.48
CA GLU A 347 -17.48 0.35 -3.29
C GLU A 347 -18.30 0.26 -2.01
N ARG A 348 -17.79 0.79 -0.88
CA ARG A 348 -18.52 0.80 0.39
C ARG A 348 -19.84 1.54 0.32
N GLY A 349 -19.88 2.66 -0.41
CA GLY A 349 -21.10 3.43 -0.62
C GLY A 349 -22.09 2.74 -1.56
N VAL A 350 -21.59 2.10 -2.63
CA VAL A 350 -22.42 1.45 -3.65
C VAL A 350 -22.88 0.06 -3.23
N THR A 351 -22.10 -0.73 -2.50
CA THR A 351 -22.41 -2.13 -2.17
C THR A 351 -22.82 -2.35 -0.71
N PHE A 352 -23.29 -1.29 -0.03
CA PHE A 352 -23.65 -1.31 1.39
C PHE A 352 -24.68 -2.39 1.78
N TRP A 353 -25.50 -2.85 0.84
CA TRP A 353 -26.50 -3.89 1.05
C TRP A 353 -25.90 -5.30 1.12
N HIS A 354 -24.71 -5.54 0.56
CA HIS A 354 -24.17 -6.88 0.37
C HIS A 354 -23.63 -7.47 1.69
N PRO A 355 -23.88 -8.76 2.01
CA PRO A 355 -23.45 -9.37 3.26
C PRO A 355 -21.94 -9.27 3.54
N SER A 356 -21.10 -9.28 2.51
CA SER A 356 -19.64 -9.12 2.63
C SER A 356 -19.21 -7.78 3.24
N VAL A 357 -20.04 -6.74 3.15
CA VAL A 357 -19.80 -5.43 3.77
C VAL A 357 -20.40 -5.35 5.19
N ARG A 358 -21.46 -6.12 5.47
CA ARG A 358 -22.16 -6.15 6.76
C ARG A 358 -21.40 -6.93 7.85
N GLY A 359 -20.60 -7.94 7.48
CA GLY A 359 -19.87 -8.79 8.43
C GLY A 359 -18.78 -8.12 9.27
N GLY A 360 -18.47 -6.83 9.03
CA GLY A 360 -17.50 -6.05 9.83
C GLY A 360 -18.11 -5.27 11.00
N ARG A 361 -19.42 -5.44 11.29
CA ARG A 361 -20.15 -4.74 12.37
C ARG A 361 -20.90 -5.69 13.32
N ALA A 362 -20.52 -6.97 13.36
CA ALA A 362 -21.09 -7.93 14.32
C ALA A 362 -20.34 -7.89 15.64
#